data_AF-A0A3Q7FIZ3-F1
#
_entry.id   AF-A0A3Q7FIZ3-F1
#
_cell.length_a   1.000
_cell.length_b   1.000
_cell.length_c   1.000
_cell.angle_alpha   90.00
_cell.angle_beta   90.00
_cell.angle_gamma   90.00
#
_symmetry.space_group_name_H-M   'P 1'
#
loop_
_entity.id
_entity.type
_entity.pdbx_description
1 polymer ?
#
loop_
_entity_poly.entity_id
_entity_poly.type
_entity_poly.pdbx_seq_one_letter_code
_entity_poly.pdbx_strand_id
1 'polypeptide(L)' 'MPTIKKLIRNTRQPIRNVTKSPALRGCPQRRGTCNRVYVRRVIDPVESVA' A
#
# COMPACT_ATOMS: atom_id res chain seq x y z
N MET A 1 11.66 -3.18 28.71
CA MET A 1 12.95 -3.17 27.99
C MET A 1 13.49 -4.60 27.88
N PRO A 2 13.76 -5.13 26.68
CA PRO A 2 14.23 -6.52 26.53
C PRO A 2 15.70 -6.66 26.94
N THR A 3 16.05 -7.75 27.62
CA THR A 3 17.42 -8.08 28.04
C THR A 3 18.18 -8.79 26.91
N ILE A 4 19.53 -8.76 26.94
CA ILE A 4 20.39 -9.37 25.92
C ILE A 4 20.06 -10.86 25.71
N LYS A 5 19.84 -11.63 26.79
CA LYS A 5 19.43 -13.04 26.72
C LYS A 5 18.12 -13.26 25.95
N LYS A 6 17.18 -12.30 26.01
CA LYS A 6 15.91 -12.37 25.25
C LYS A 6 16.14 -12.11 23.75
N LEU A 7 17.07 -11.20 23.40
CA LEU A 7 17.42 -10.91 22.00
C LEU A 7 18.22 -12.04 21.34
N ILE A 8 19.05 -12.76 22.12
CA ILE A 8 19.78 -13.94 21.63
C ILE A 8 18.81 -15.09 21.32
N ARG A 9 17.82 -15.33 22.19
CA ARG A 9 16.81 -16.39 21.98
C ARG A 9 15.80 -16.01 20.90
N ASN A 10 15.34 -14.75 20.92
CA ASN A 10 14.37 -14.21 19.99
C ASN A 10 14.94 -12.95 19.34
N THR A 11 15.56 -13.13 18.18
CA THR A 11 16.10 -12.01 17.40
C THR A 11 14.97 -11.11 16.92
N ARG A 12 15.23 -9.80 16.84
CA ARG A 12 14.25 -8.86 16.30
C ARG A 12 14.06 -9.14 14.81
N GLN A 13 12.81 -9.33 14.41
CA GLN A 13 12.46 -9.48 13.01
C GLN A 13 12.23 -8.10 12.39
N PRO A 14 12.75 -7.83 11.18
CA PRO A 14 12.44 -6.60 10.48
C PRO A 14 10.94 -6.55 10.12
N ILE A 15 10.34 -5.37 10.23
CA ILE A 15 8.96 -5.15 9.77
C ILE A 15 8.97 -5.18 8.24
N ARG A 16 8.13 -6.01 7.64
CA ARG A 16 7.98 -6.07 6.18
C ARG A 16 7.22 -4.83 5.71
N ASN A 17 7.86 -3.99 4.91
CA ASN A 17 7.23 -2.85 4.29
C ASN A 17 6.64 -3.25 2.94
N VAL A 18 5.32 -3.16 2.80
CA VAL A 18 4.62 -3.38 1.53
C VAL A 18 4.33 -2.04 0.88
N THR A 19 4.68 -1.90 -0.40
CA THR A 19 4.38 -0.70 -1.18
C THR A 19 2.89 -0.64 -1.50
N LYS A 20 2.27 0.54 -1.39
CA LYS A 20 0.89 0.77 -1.83
C LYS A 20 0.70 0.56 -3.34
N SER A 21 1.79 0.57 -4.12
CA SER A 21 1.78 0.49 -5.59
C SER A 21 2.64 -0.67 -6.12
N PRO A 22 2.27 -1.94 -5.89
CA PRO A 22 3.07 -3.09 -6.31
C PRO A 22 3.18 -3.23 -7.83
N ALA A 23 2.18 -2.74 -8.58
CA ALA A 23 2.15 -2.81 -10.04
C ALA A 23 3.32 -2.06 -10.72
N LEU A 24 3.89 -1.04 -10.06
CA LEU A 24 5.00 -0.25 -10.58
C LEU A 24 6.36 -0.97 -10.49
N ARG A 25 6.49 -2.01 -9.64
CA ARG A 25 7.75 -2.75 -9.35
C ARG A 25 9.01 -1.86 -9.31
N GLY A 26 8.91 -0.69 -8.67
CA GLY A 26 10.04 0.25 -8.50
C GLY A 26 10.29 1.21 -9.68
N CYS A 27 9.52 1.16 -10.76
CA CYS A 27 9.60 2.15 -11.84
C CYS A 27 8.81 3.43 -11.47
N PRO A 28 9.27 4.63 -11.86
CA PRO A 28 8.52 5.86 -11.60
C PRO A 28 7.17 5.91 -12.34
N GLN A 29 7.09 5.32 -13.54
CA GLN A 29 5.88 5.20 -14.34
C GLN A 29 5.90 3.89 -15.14
N ARG A 30 4.73 3.38 -15.51
CA ARG A 30 4.58 2.21 -16.40
C ARG A 30 3.49 2.46 -17.43
N ARG A 31 3.77 2.09 -18.68
CA ARG A 31 2.80 2.16 -19.79
C ARG A 31 1.85 0.96 -19.73
N GLY A 32 0.59 1.19 -20.07
CA GLY A 32 -0.44 0.16 -20.21
C GLY A 32 -1.58 0.66 -21.09
N THR A 33 -2.38 -0.27 -21.63
CA THR A 33 -3.55 0.03 -22.45
C THR A 33 -4.84 -0.09 -21.63
N CYS A 34 -5.83 0.76 -21.89
CA CYS A 34 -7.11 0.72 -21.21
C CYS A 34 -7.99 -0.39 -21.79
N ASN A 35 -8.38 -1.37 -20.98
CA ASN A 35 -9.29 -2.44 -21.43
C ASN A 35 -10.77 -2.00 -21.41
N ARG A 36 -11.15 -1.06 -20.54
CA ARG A 36 -12.50 -0.50 -20.41
C ARG A 36 -12.42 0.96 -19.97
N VAL A 37 -13.34 1.78 -20.49
CA VAL A 37 -13.49 3.19 -20.11
C VAL A 37 -14.91 3.39 -19.61
N TYR A 38 -15.06 3.88 -18.39
CA TYR A 38 -16.36 4.15 -17.76
C TYR A 38 -16.24 5.34 -16.81
N VAL A 39 -17.38 5.97 -16.52
CA VAL A 39 -17.47 7.08 -15.58
C VAL A 39 -17.86 6.54 -14.20
N ARG A 40 -17.17 6.98 -13.15
CA ARG A 40 -17.50 6.64 -11.76
C ARG A 40 -18.01 7.89 -11.06
N ARG A 41 -19.16 7.79 -10.39
CA ARG A 41 -19.63 8.83 -9.47
C ARG A 41 -18.68 8.90 -8.28
N VAL A 42 -18.12 10.06 -8.00
CA VAL A 42 -17.30 10.29 -6.81
C VAL A 42 -18.20 10.50 -5.60
N ILE A 43 -17.66 10.23 -4.40
CA ILE A 43 -18.35 10.59 -3.17
C ILE A 43 -18.06 12.08 -2.97
N ASP A 44 -18.99 12.94 -3.37
CA ASP A 44 -18.91 14.36 -3.09
C ASP A 44 -19.32 14.59 -1.63
N PRO A 45 -18.42 15.12 -0.77
CA PRO A 45 -18.71 15.30 0.66
C PRO A 45 -19.72 16.42 0.94
N VAL A 46 -20.06 17.20 -0.09
CA VAL A 46 -20.95 18.36 -0.01
C VAL A 46 -22.38 18.08 -0.46
N GLU A 47 -22.64 16.95 -1.13
CA GLU A 47 -23.99 16.62 -1.62
C GLU A 47 -24.26 15.12 -1.48
N SER A 48 -24.19 14.65 -0.24
CA SER A 48 -24.69 13.32 0.14
C SER A 48 -26.18 13.40 0.52
N VAL A 49 -27.03 13.96 -0.34
CA VAL A 49 -28.49 13.81 -0.27
C VAL A 49 -29.08 13.85 -1.68
N ALA A 50 -29.35 12.67 -2.24
CA ALA A 50 -30.47 12.39 -3.13
C ALA A 50 -30.71 10.87 -3.16
#